data_AF-A0A3E2CTZ0-F1
#
_entry.id   AF-A0A3E2CTZ0-F1
#
_cell.length_a   1.000
_cell.length_b   1.000
_cell.length_c   1.000
_cell.angle_alpha   90.00
_cell.angle_beta   90.00
_cell.angle_gamma   90.00
#
_symmetry.space_group_name_H-M   'P 1'
#
loop_
_entity.id
_entity.type
_entity.pdbx_description
1 polymer ?
#
loop_
_entity_poly.entity_id
_entity_poly.type
_entity_poly.pdbx_seq_one_letter_code
_entity_poly.pdbx_strand_id
1 'polypeptide(L)'
;IGAPREAKPMECQIMDLSDDIAYSVHDIEDAIVTGAFNPALVADSKVVDEVIEETHAWYGERWDVDKLLAALQRLRSLHMFPNSFDGSRRALAQLKNITSALIGRFASSVEHATRERYGNGPLVRYRANLVIPENTSYEIVMLKSLAVHFIIAPREREVYKREQKILTDLVEVFMSKSPRSHDAMEEVFVGDWNECTNDDERLRVAIDQVASLTDGSATTLHAALC
;
A
#
# COMPACT_ATOMS: atom_id res chain seq x y z
N ILE A 1 -12.62 22.35 -21.01
CA ILE A 1 -13.38 21.54 -20.03
C ILE A 1 -12.73 21.80 -18.67
N GLY A 2 -13.39 22.59 -17.82
CA GLY A 2 -12.91 22.85 -16.45
C GLY A 2 -13.08 21.61 -15.58
N ALA A 3 -12.30 21.52 -14.50
CA ALA A 3 -12.40 20.43 -13.54
C ALA A 3 -13.75 20.48 -12.81
N PRO A 4 -14.58 19.42 -12.85
CA PRO A 4 -15.72 19.30 -11.95
C PRO A 4 -15.21 19.29 -10.50
N ARG A 5 -15.97 19.89 -9.59
CA ARG A 5 -15.60 19.93 -8.17
C ARG A 5 -15.44 18.51 -7.63
N GLU A 6 -14.31 18.23 -6.98
CA GLU A 6 -13.96 16.93 -6.38
C GLU A 6 -13.87 15.74 -7.34
N ALA A 7 -13.82 15.97 -8.66
CA ALA A 7 -13.60 14.89 -9.61
C ALA A 7 -12.11 14.54 -9.72
N LYS A 8 -11.77 13.26 -9.55
CA LYS A 8 -10.43 12.75 -9.88
C LYS A 8 -10.31 12.63 -11.40
N PRO A 9 -9.31 13.26 -12.05
CA PRO A 9 -9.06 13.02 -13.47
C PRO A 9 -8.66 11.55 -13.67
N MET A 10 -8.90 11.03 -14.86
CA MET A 10 -8.67 9.63 -15.21
C MET A 10 -7.24 9.18 -14.95
N GLU A 11 -6.25 10.06 -15.17
CA GLU A 11 -4.84 9.77 -14.91
C GLU A 11 -4.57 9.51 -13.42
N CYS A 12 -5.23 10.24 -12.51
CA CYS A 12 -5.15 9.97 -11.07
C CYS A 12 -5.84 8.65 -10.70
N GLN A 13 -6.96 8.31 -11.35
CA GLN A 13 -7.61 7.01 -11.14
C GLN A 13 -6.72 5.86 -11.60
N ILE A 14 -6.01 6.02 -12.73
CA ILE A 14 -5.02 5.05 -13.23
C ILE A 14 -3.87 4.89 -12.27
N MET A 15 -3.36 5.99 -11.72
CA MET A 15 -2.31 5.97 -10.71
C MET A 15 -2.77 5.19 -9.46
N ASP A 16 -3.92 5.55 -8.88
CA ASP A 16 -4.49 4.87 -7.70
C ASP A 16 -4.65 3.35 -7.93
N LEU A 17 -5.20 2.96 -9.08
CA LEU A 17 -5.38 1.54 -9.41
C LEU A 17 -4.05 0.81 -9.65
N SER A 18 -3.10 1.49 -10.29
CA SER A 18 -1.79 0.91 -10.57
C SER A 18 -1.05 0.61 -9.27
N ASP A 19 -1.18 1.49 -8.27
CA ASP A 19 -0.69 1.28 -6.91
C ASP A 19 -1.35 0.06 -6.25
N ASP A 20 -2.69 -0.01 -6.32
CA ASP A 20 -3.47 -1.14 -5.80
C ASP A 20 -3.04 -2.49 -6.41
N ILE A 21 -2.80 -2.52 -7.73
CA ILE A 21 -2.33 -3.71 -8.45
C ILE A 21 -0.89 -4.05 -8.05
N ALA A 22 0.00 -3.07 -8.02
CA ALA A 22 1.41 -3.29 -7.74
C ALA A 22 1.62 -3.84 -6.32
N TYR A 23 1.09 -3.17 -5.30
CA TYR A 23 1.26 -3.59 -3.91
C TYR A 23 0.60 -4.95 -3.64
N SER A 24 -0.64 -5.15 -4.09
CA SER A 24 -1.34 -6.42 -3.85
C SER A 24 -0.60 -7.65 -4.41
N VAL A 25 0.12 -7.49 -5.53
CA VAL A 25 0.86 -8.59 -6.16
C VAL A 25 2.28 -8.70 -5.59
N HIS A 26 3.00 -7.59 -5.43
CA HIS A 26 4.38 -7.60 -4.96
C HIS A 26 4.50 -7.98 -3.48
N ASP A 27 3.55 -7.57 -2.63
CA ASP A 27 3.56 -7.97 -1.22
C ASP A 27 3.44 -9.49 -1.06
N ILE A 28 2.63 -10.14 -1.92
CA ILE A 28 2.51 -11.60 -1.94
C ILE A 28 3.79 -12.26 -2.44
N GLU A 29 4.40 -11.71 -3.49
CA GLU A 29 5.70 -12.19 -3.95
C GLU A 29 6.76 -12.12 -2.84
N ASP A 30 6.88 -10.97 -2.18
CA ASP A 30 7.86 -10.75 -1.12
C ASP A 30 7.57 -11.61 0.11
N ALA A 31 6.30 -11.81 0.46
CA ALA A 31 5.90 -12.71 1.54
C ALA A 31 6.32 -14.17 1.27
N ILE A 32 6.21 -14.63 0.01
CA ILE A 32 6.67 -15.97 -0.37
C ILE A 32 8.19 -16.05 -0.32
N VAL A 33 8.90 -15.05 -0.86
CA VAL A 33 10.37 -15.01 -0.90
C VAL A 33 10.97 -14.97 0.51
N THR A 34 10.36 -14.19 1.41
CA THR A 34 10.79 -14.06 2.81
C THR A 34 10.35 -15.23 3.70
N GLY A 35 9.48 -16.11 3.20
CA GLY A 35 8.91 -17.23 3.94
C GLY A 35 7.80 -16.85 4.92
N ALA A 36 7.34 -15.59 4.91
CA ALA A 36 6.19 -15.15 5.71
C ALA A 36 4.87 -15.79 5.26
N PHE A 37 4.78 -16.15 3.97
CA PHE A 37 3.61 -16.80 3.39
C PHE A 37 3.99 -18.09 2.68
N ASN A 38 3.38 -19.21 3.10
CA ASN A 38 3.43 -20.46 2.35
C ASN A 38 2.19 -20.56 1.42
N PRO A 39 2.37 -20.55 0.09
CA PRO A 39 1.29 -20.62 -0.88
C PRO A 39 0.32 -21.79 -0.70
N ALA A 40 0.76 -22.90 -0.12
CA ALA A 40 -0.11 -24.06 0.12
C ALA A 40 -1.26 -23.75 1.11
N LEU A 41 -1.11 -22.73 1.96
CA LEU A 41 -2.10 -22.35 2.97
C LEU A 41 -3.40 -21.82 2.38
N VAL A 42 -3.42 -21.34 1.14
CA VAL A 42 -4.67 -20.88 0.48
C VAL A 42 -5.65 -22.01 0.17
N ALA A 43 -5.24 -23.27 0.40
CA ALA A 43 -6.11 -24.43 0.33
C ALA A 43 -6.71 -24.83 1.70
N ASP A 44 -6.22 -24.28 2.81
CA ASP A 44 -6.72 -24.55 4.15
C ASP A 44 -7.92 -23.65 4.45
N SER A 45 -9.08 -24.27 4.72
CA SER A 45 -10.31 -23.52 4.98
C SER A 45 -10.22 -22.63 6.21
N LYS A 46 -9.49 -23.05 7.26
CA LYS A 46 -9.38 -22.26 8.50
C LYS A 46 -8.60 -20.97 8.25
N VAL A 47 -7.49 -21.08 7.53
CA VAL A 47 -6.69 -19.92 7.14
C VAL A 47 -7.52 -18.98 6.27
N VAL A 48 -8.32 -19.52 5.36
CA VAL A 48 -9.20 -18.70 4.52
C VAL A 48 -10.24 -17.96 5.36
N ASP A 49 -10.87 -18.62 6.33
CA ASP A 49 -11.84 -17.99 7.24
C ASP A 49 -11.17 -16.85 8.04
N GLU A 50 -9.98 -17.07 8.59
CA GLU A 50 -9.19 -16.05 9.31
C GLU A 50 -8.86 -14.83 8.43
N VAL A 51 -8.44 -15.06 7.18
CA VAL A 51 -8.16 -13.98 6.22
C VAL A 51 -9.43 -13.16 5.93
N ILE A 52 -10.60 -13.79 5.83
CA ILE A 52 -11.87 -13.07 5.59
C ILE A 52 -12.26 -12.23 6.80
N GLU A 53 -12.11 -12.75 8.02
CA GLU A 53 -12.37 -11.99 9.25
C GLU A 53 -11.49 -10.74 9.32
N GLU A 54 -10.19 -10.89 9.04
CA GLU A 54 -9.26 -9.76 9.00
C GLU A 54 -9.55 -8.78 7.86
N THR A 55 -10.01 -9.28 6.70
CA THR A 55 -10.45 -8.44 5.58
C THR A 55 -11.53 -7.45 6.03
N HIS A 56 -12.51 -7.90 6.82
CA HIS A 56 -13.57 -7.02 7.33
C HIS A 56 -13.07 -6.06 8.39
N ALA A 57 -12.15 -6.50 9.27
CA ALA A 57 -11.55 -5.61 10.26
C ALA A 57 -10.77 -4.45 9.60
N TRP A 58 -10.07 -4.72 8.50
CA TRP A 58 -9.21 -3.74 7.82
C TRP A 58 -9.92 -2.91 6.74
N TYR A 59 -10.73 -3.56 5.90
CA TYR A 59 -11.34 -2.94 4.72
C TYR A 59 -12.85 -2.74 4.82
N GLY A 60 -13.45 -3.16 5.94
CA GLY A 60 -14.88 -3.03 6.24
C GLY A 60 -15.76 -4.12 5.61
N GLU A 61 -17.02 -4.14 6.04
CA GLU A 61 -18.05 -5.12 5.62
C GLU A 61 -18.64 -4.87 4.22
N ARG A 62 -18.09 -3.91 3.46
CA ARG A 62 -18.55 -3.63 2.08
C ARG A 62 -18.23 -4.77 1.10
N TRP A 63 -17.28 -5.62 1.44
CA TRP A 63 -16.86 -6.75 0.62
C TRP A 63 -17.70 -7.96 0.99
N ASP A 64 -18.33 -8.59 0.01
CA ASP A 64 -19.13 -9.79 0.24
C ASP A 64 -18.23 -11.02 0.42
N VAL A 65 -18.49 -11.80 1.46
CA VAL A 65 -17.70 -13.00 1.82
C VAL A 65 -17.69 -14.02 0.68
N ASP A 66 -18.85 -14.34 0.10
CA ASP A 66 -18.95 -15.34 -0.96
C ASP A 66 -18.18 -14.88 -2.21
N LYS A 67 -18.18 -13.57 -2.50
CA LYS A 67 -17.41 -13.01 -3.61
C LYS A 67 -15.90 -13.00 -3.36
N LEU A 68 -15.45 -12.80 -2.12
CA LEU A 68 -14.04 -12.95 -1.74
C LEU A 68 -13.58 -14.40 -1.87
N LEU A 69 -14.36 -15.36 -1.37
CA LEU A 69 -14.11 -16.78 -1.55
C LEU A 69 -14.05 -17.17 -3.05
N ALA A 70 -15.00 -16.66 -3.85
CA ALA A 70 -15.00 -16.86 -5.29
C ALA A 70 -13.76 -16.25 -5.96
N ALA A 71 -13.26 -15.11 -5.48
CA ALA A 71 -12.02 -14.51 -5.98
C ALA A 71 -10.79 -15.36 -5.68
N LEU A 72 -10.67 -15.87 -4.45
CA LEU A 72 -9.61 -16.80 -4.09
C LEU A 72 -9.65 -18.07 -4.96
N GLN A 73 -10.85 -18.63 -5.17
CA GLN A 73 -11.04 -19.78 -6.03
C GLN A 73 -10.63 -19.50 -7.48
N ARG A 74 -10.98 -18.34 -8.05
CA ARG A 74 -10.54 -17.92 -9.38
C ARG A 74 -9.02 -17.83 -9.46
N LEU A 75 -8.37 -17.14 -8.52
CA LEU A 75 -6.92 -17.02 -8.46
C LEU A 75 -6.23 -18.40 -8.43
N ARG A 76 -6.73 -19.32 -7.60
CA ARG A 76 -6.24 -20.71 -7.53
C ARG A 76 -6.45 -21.47 -8.84
N SER A 77 -7.64 -21.39 -9.44
CA SER A 77 -7.96 -22.08 -10.70
C SER A 77 -7.07 -21.61 -11.87
N LEU A 78 -6.66 -20.34 -11.83
CA LEU A 78 -5.76 -19.74 -12.80
C LEU A 78 -4.28 -20.02 -12.49
N HIS A 79 -3.97 -20.79 -11.43
CA HIS A 79 -2.60 -21.10 -11.00
C HIS A 79 -1.79 -19.84 -10.65
N MET A 80 -2.45 -18.85 -10.04
CA MET A 80 -1.83 -17.58 -9.62
C MET A 80 -1.08 -17.67 -8.29
N PHE A 81 -0.88 -18.88 -7.79
CA PHE A 81 -0.02 -19.18 -6.66
C PHE A 81 0.88 -20.37 -7.06
N PRO A 82 2.17 -20.34 -6.74
CA PRO A 82 3.02 -21.51 -6.96
C PRO A 82 2.62 -22.63 -6.00
N ASN A 83 2.66 -23.89 -6.44
CA ASN A 83 2.33 -25.04 -5.58
C ASN A 83 3.34 -25.24 -4.43
N SER A 84 4.59 -24.83 -4.66
CA SER A 84 5.69 -24.90 -3.70
C SER A 84 6.73 -23.84 -4.05
N PHE A 85 7.46 -23.35 -3.06
CA PHE A 85 8.56 -22.42 -3.25
C PHE A 85 9.77 -22.89 -2.44
N ASP A 86 10.89 -23.16 -3.12
CA ASP A 86 12.13 -23.67 -2.52
C ASP A 86 13.30 -22.67 -2.58
N GLY A 87 13.02 -21.43 -3.01
CA GLY A 87 14.04 -20.38 -3.19
C GLY A 87 15.01 -20.61 -4.35
N SER A 88 14.85 -21.69 -5.12
CA SER A 88 15.70 -21.94 -6.29
C SER A 88 15.51 -20.86 -7.36
N ARG A 89 16.52 -20.67 -8.22
CA ARG A 89 16.43 -19.75 -9.36
C ARG A 89 15.20 -20.04 -10.25
N ARG A 90 14.81 -21.31 -10.38
CA ARG A 90 13.62 -21.71 -11.13
C ARG A 90 12.33 -21.28 -10.42
N ALA A 91 12.24 -21.48 -9.11
CA ALA A 91 11.08 -21.05 -8.33
C ALA A 91 10.92 -19.52 -8.34
N LEU A 92 12.01 -18.77 -8.21
CA LEU A 92 12.02 -17.31 -8.34
C LEU A 92 11.54 -16.84 -9.73
N ALA A 93 12.02 -17.47 -10.80
CA ALA A 93 11.57 -17.15 -12.15
C ALA A 93 10.08 -17.46 -12.36
N GLN A 94 9.58 -18.57 -11.81
CA GLN A 94 8.16 -18.90 -11.85
C GLN A 94 7.32 -17.87 -11.09
N LEU A 95 7.77 -17.45 -9.91
CA LEU A 95 7.09 -16.43 -9.11
C LEU A 95 7.01 -15.10 -9.87
N LYS A 96 8.11 -14.64 -10.48
CA LYS A 96 8.13 -13.44 -11.33
C LYS A 96 7.18 -13.52 -12.52
N ASN A 97 7.02 -14.71 -13.14
CA ASN A 97 6.05 -14.92 -14.20
C ASN A 97 4.61 -14.81 -13.69
N ILE A 98 4.32 -15.36 -12.50
CA ILE A 98 2.99 -15.24 -11.86
C ILE A 98 2.69 -13.77 -11.54
N THR A 99 3.63 -13.05 -10.93
CA THR A 99 3.52 -11.60 -10.64
C THR A 99 3.19 -10.82 -11.91
N SER A 100 3.96 -11.05 -12.99
CA SER A 100 3.74 -10.37 -14.28
C SER A 100 2.39 -10.71 -14.90
N ALA A 101 1.95 -11.97 -14.80
CA ALA A 101 0.66 -12.42 -15.31
C ALA A 101 -0.52 -11.78 -14.55
N LEU A 102 -0.42 -11.64 -13.23
CA LEU A 102 -1.42 -10.97 -12.40
C LEU A 102 -1.55 -9.49 -12.77
N ILE A 103 -0.43 -8.76 -12.80
CA ILE A 103 -0.40 -7.33 -13.17
C ILE A 103 -1.01 -7.13 -14.56
N GLY A 104 -0.55 -7.91 -15.54
CA GLY A 104 -1.05 -7.85 -16.91
C GLY A 104 -2.55 -8.17 -17.01
N ARG A 105 -3.04 -9.17 -16.27
CA ARG A 105 -4.46 -9.54 -16.26
C ARG A 105 -5.34 -8.43 -15.68
N PHE A 106 -4.96 -7.87 -14.54
CA PHE A 106 -5.73 -6.81 -13.89
C PHE A 106 -5.75 -5.54 -14.75
N ALA A 107 -4.59 -5.09 -15.22
CA ALA A 107 -4.49 -3.91 -16.08
C ALA A 107 -5.32 -4.09 -17.38
N SER A 108 -5.18 -5.24 -18.04
CA SER A 108 -5.92 -5.54 -19.27
C SER A 108 -7.43 -5.64 -19.04
N SER A 109 -7.85 -6.24 -17.92
CA SER A 109 -9.27 -6.36 -17.56
C SER A 109 -9.94 -4.99 -17.39
N VAL A 110 -9.27 -4.08 -16.68
CA VAL A 110 -9.76 -2.71 -16.47
C VAL A 110 -9.71 -1.90 -17.76
N GLU A 111 -8.65 -2.02 -18.55
CA GLU A 111 -8.56 -1.36 -19.85
C GLU A 111 -9.71 -1.78 -20.77
N HIS A 112 -9.93 -3.09 -20.94
CA HIS A 112 -11.00 -3.62 -21.78
C HIS A 112 -12.37 -3.11 -21.34
N ALA A 113 -12.71 -3.21 -20.06
CA ALA A 113 -14.00 -2.75 -19.55
C ALA A 113 -14.19 -1.23 -19.71
N THR A 114 -13.10 -0.47 -19.53
CA THR A 114 -13.13 0.99 -19.74
C THR A 114 -13.32 1.33 -21.21
N ARG A 115 -12.63 0.64 -22.12
CA ARG A 115 -12.75 0.81 -23.57
C ARG A 115 -14.10 0.36 -24.11
N GLU A 116 -14.67 -0.70 -23.58
CA GLU A 116 -16.03 -1.15 -23.91
C GLU A 116 -17.06 -0.06 -23.57
N ARG A 117 -16.90 0.60 -22.42
CA ARG A 117 -17.83 1.65 -21.97
C ARG A 117 -17.66 2.99 -22.70
N TYR A 118 -16.43 3.41 -22.96
CA TYR A 118 -16.13 4.77 -23.45
C TYR A 118 -15.58 4.83 -24.89
N GLY A 119 -15.27 3.68 -25.49
CA GLY A 119 -14.72 3.55 -26.84
C GLY A 119 -13.20 3.79 -26.94
N ASN A 120 -12.70 3.80 -28.17
CA ASN A 120 -11.28 3.89 -28.51
C ASN A 120 -10.73 5.32 -28.62
N GLY A 121 -11.56 6.33 -28.32
CA GLY A 121 -11.14 7.74 -28.36
C GLY A 121 -10.16 8.11 -27.22
N PRO A 122 -9.72 9.38 -27.16
CA PRO A 122 -8.89 9.87 -26.06
C PRO A 122 -9.67 9.88 -24.73
N LEU A 123 -9.28 8.99 -23.82
CA LEU A 123 -9.81 8.88 -22.46
C LEU A 123 -8.85 9.63 -21.52
N VAL A 124 -9.10 10.91 -21.32
CA VAL A 124 -8.19 11.83 -20.59
C VAL A 124 -8.97 12.74 -19.67
N ARG A 125 -8.34 13.15 -18.56
CA ARG A 125 -8.92 14.05 -17.57
C ARG A 125 -10.32 13.62 -17.14
N TYR A 126 -11.33 14.44 -17.42
CA TYR A 126 -12.72 14.24 -16.97
C TYR A 126 -13.62 13.65 -18.06
N ARG A 127 -13.05 13.09 -19.13
CA ARG A 127 -13.82 12.55 -20.26
C ARG A 127 -14.27 11.10 -20.04
N ALA A 128 -13.67 10.40 -19.08
CA ALA A 128 -14.02 9.04 -18.71
C ALA A 128 -13.60 8.78 -17.25
N ASN A 129 -14.13 7.71 -16.69
CA ASN A 129 -13.70 7.14 -15.43
C ASN A 129 -13.22 5.71 -15.68
N LEU A 130 -12.30 5.20 -14.87
CA LEU A 130 -11.94 3.80 -14.96
C LEU A 130 -13.14 2.92 -14.62
N VAL A 131 -13.32 1.86 -15.39
CA VAL A 131 -14.29 0.81 -15.13
C VAL A 131 -13.51 -0.37 -14.60
N ILE A 132 -13.57 -0.59 -13.28
CA ILE A 132 -12.95 -1.74 -12.64
C ILE A 132 -14.00 -2.86 -12.54
N PRO A 133 -13.84 -3.98 -13.26
CA PRO A 133 -14.78 -5.10 -13.15
C PRO A 133 -14.82 -5.63 -11.73
N GLU A 134 -16.01 -6.04 -11.28
CA GLU A 134 -16.20 -6.53 -9.91
C GLU A 134 -15.24 -7.68 -9.58
N ASN A 135 -15.16 -8.69 -10.44
CA ASN A 135 -14.24 -9.82 -10.25
C ASN A 135 -12.79 -9.39 -10.04
N THR A 136 -12.32 -8.38 -10.77
CA THR A 136 -10.96 -7.82 -10.65
C THR A 136 -10.78 -7.10 -9.31
N SER A 137 -11.76 -6.30 -8.90
CA SER A 137 -11.70 -5.61 -7.60
C SER A 137 -11.63 -6.61 -6.42
N TYR A 138 -12.43 -7.67 -6.46
CA TYR A 138 -12.41 -8.71 -5.42
C TYR A 138 -11.10 -9.52 -5.43
N GLU A 139 -10.50 -9.78 -6.60
CA GLU A 139 -9.20 -10.45 -6.69
C GLU A 139 -8.07 -9.60 -6.11
N ILE A 140 -8.05 -8.30 -6.40
CA ILE A 140 -7.08 -7.36 -5.81
C ILE A 140 -7.24 -7.32 -4.28
N VAL A 141 -8.47 -7.18 -3.78
CA VAL A 141 -8.73 -7.13 -2.33
C VAL A 141 -8.36 -8.44 -1.67
N MET A 142 -8.64 -9.58 -2.29
CA MET A 142 -8.25 -10.89 -1.75
C MET A 142 -6.72 -10.99 -1.60
N LEU A 143 -5.95 -10.52 -2.59
CA LEU A 143 -4.48 -10.50 -2.51
C LEU A 143 -4.00 -9.55 -1.40
N LYS A 144 -4.58 -8.35 -1.28
CA LYS A 144 -4.28 -7.42 -0.18
C LYS A 144 -4.59 -8.04 1.19
N SER A 145 -5.67 -8.79 1.29
CA SER A 145 -6.09 -9.43 2.54
C SER A 145 -5.15 -10.56 2.96
N LEU A 146 -4.64 -11.34 2.00
CA LEU A 146 -3.56 -12.29 2.27
C LEU A 146 -2.29 -11.58 2.76
N ALA A 147 -1.93 -10.43 2.17
CA ALA A 147 -0.79 -9.64 2.64
C ALA A 147 -1.00 -9.11 4.07
N VAL A 148 -2.21 -8.63 4.39
CA VAL A 148 -2.58 -8.23 5.76
C VAL A 148 -2.34 -9.39 6.74
N HIS A 149 -2.89 -10.56 6.45
CA HIS A 149 -2.83 -11.72 7.33
C HIS A 149 -1.42 -12.26 7.55
N PHE A 150 -0.64 -12.41 6.48
CA PHE A 150 0.68 -13.04 6.57
C PHE A 150 1.82 -12.06 6.89
N ILE A 151 1.65 -10.77 6.64
CA ILE A 151 2.74 -9.78 6.73
C ILE A 151 2.46 -8.72 7.79
N ILE A 152 1.28 -8.10 7.75
CA ILE A 152 1.00 -6.87 8.48
C ILE A 152 0.53 -7.18 9.90
N ALA A 153 -0.57 -7.93 10.05
CA ALA A 153 -1.19 -8.25 11.34
C ALA A 153 -0.20 -8.89 12.35
N PRO A 154 0.70 -9.82 11.96
CA PRO A 154 1.67 -10.41 12.88
C PRO A 154 2.71 -9.42 13.42
N ARG A 155 3.02 -8.35 12.66
CA ARG A 155 4.04 -7.35 13.01
C ARG A 155 3.46 -6.13 13.75
N GLU A 156 2.14 -6.00 13.75
CA GLU A 156 1.46 -4.72 13.92
C GLU A 156 1.65 -4.05 15.28
N ARG A 157 1.78 -4.80 16.38
CA ARG A 157 1.56 -4.19 17.70
C ARG A 157 2.79 -3.59 18.36
N GLU A 158 3.97 -4.19 18.23
CA GLU A 158 5.19 -3.74 18.93
C GLU A 158 6.03 -2.82 18.05
N VAL A 159 6.17 -3.17 16.76
CA VAL A 159 7.01 -2.41 15.81
C VAL A 159 6.39 -1.05 15.51
N TYR A 160 5.11 -1.00 15.13
CA TYR A 160 4.46 0.29 14.81
C TYR A 160 4.38 1.22 16.01
N LYS A 161 4.20 0.70 17.23
CA LYS A 161 4.25 1.54 18.44
C LYS A 161 5.63 2.17 18.65
N ARG A 162 6.69 1.40 18.40
CA ARG A 162 8.06 1.90 18.50
C ARG A 162 8.33 2.96 17.43
N GLU A 163 7.95 2.71 16.19
CA GLU A 163 8.11 3.65 15.08
C GLU A 163 7.32 4.94 15.31
N GLN A 164 6.05 4.82 15.71
CA GLN A 164 5.23 5.97 16.08
C GLN A 164 5.85 6.78 17.22
N LYS A 165 6.43 6.10 18.22
CA LYS A 165 7.14 6.76 19.31
C LYS A 165 8.36 7.52 18.80
N ILE A 166 9.18 6.91 17.94
CA ILE A 166 10.35 7.57 17.32
C ILE A 166 9.92 8.86 16.62
N LEU A 167 8.88 8.80 15.78
CA LEU A 167 8.39 9.97 15.05
C LEU A 167 7.86 11.06 15.99
N THR A 168 7.07 10.67 17.00
CA THR A 168 6.48 11.61 17.97
C THR A 168 7.56 12.29 18.80
N ASP A 169 8.49 11.52 19.36
CA ASP A 169 9.59 12.03 20.17
C ASP A 169 10.47 13.00 19.35
N LEU A 170 10.75 12.70 18.07
CA LEU A 170 11.53 13.60 17.20
C LEU A 170 10.80 14.92 16.94
N VAL A 171 9.50 14.89 16.67
CA VAL A 171 8.71 16.14 16.53
C VAL A 171 8.74 16.95 17.82
N GLU A 172 8.57 16.30 18.98
CA GLU A 172 8.65 16.97 20.29
C GLU A 172 10.02 17.60 20.53
N VAL A 173 11.11 16.91 20.18
CA VAL A 173 12.48 17.43 20.28
C VAL A 173 12.66 18.66 19.41
N PHE A 174 12.21 18.64 18.16
CA PHE A 174 12.31 19.81 17.27
C PHE A 174 11.48 21.01 17.78
N MET A 175 10.34 20.74 18.42
CA MET A 175 9.49 21.78 19.02
C MET A 175 10.00 22.30 20.37
N SER A 176 10.88 21.56 21.05
CA SER A 176 11.29 21.81 22.45
C SER A 176 11.94 23.18 22.71
N LYS A 177 12.53 23.80 21.68
CA LYS A 177 13.22 25.11 21.78
C LYS A 177 12.41 26.27 21.21
N SER A 178 11.16 26.04 20.79
CA SER A 178 10.27 27.09 20.26
C SER A 178 10.24 28.30 21.22
N PRO A 179 10.41 29.55 20.71
CA PRO A 179 10.34 29.95 19.30
C PRO A 179 11.65 29.79 18.51
N ARG A 180 12.77 29.39 19.13
CA ARG A 180 14.03 29.14 18.42
C ARG A 180 14.03 27.74 17.80
N SER A 181 14.69 27.59 16.65
CA SER A 181 14.88 26.27 16.05
C SER A 181 15.79 25.41 16.93
N HIS A 182 15.61 24.09 16.84
CA HIS A 182 16.50 23.15 17.50
C HIS A 182 17.82 23.01 16.73
N ASP A 183 18.96 22.93 17.42
CA ASP A 183 20.30 22.86 16.80
C ASP A 183 20.52 21.63 15.89
N ALA A 184 19.68 20.61 16.06
CA ALA A 184 19.71 19.38 15.26
C ALA A 184 18.84 19.46 13.98
N MET A 185 18.13 20.57 13.76
CA MET A 185 17.33 20.78 12.56
C MET A 185 18.25 21.06 11.37
N GLU A 186 17.96 20.47 10.22
CA GLU A 186 18.72 20.71 9.00
C GLU A 186 18.51 22.14 8.51
N GLU A 187 19.57 22.73 7.95
CA GLU A 187 19.62 24.15 7.56
C GLU A 187 18.46 24.57 6.63
N VAL A 188 18.02 23.65 5.74
CA VAL A 188 16.90 23.91 4.83
C VAL A 188 15.60 24.21 5.57
N PHE A 189 15.36 23.57 6.72
CA PHE A 189 14.16 23.78 7.53
C PHE A 189 14.34 24.90 8.57
N VAL A 190 15.58 25.23 8.95
CA VAL A 190 15.85 26.39 9.82
C VAL A 190 15.41 27.70 9.16
N GLY A 191 15.59 27.83 7.84
CA GLY A 191 15.07 28.97 7.07
C GLY A 191 13.56 29.11 7.23
N ASP A 192 12.82 28.05 6.87
CA ASP A 192 11.36 28.01 6.97
C ASP A 192 10.87 28.24 8.41
N TRP A 193 11.55 27.68 9.42
CA TRP A 193 11.23 27.89 10.83
C TRP A 193 11.29 29.36 11.24
N ASN A 194 12.31 30.09 10.77
CA ASN A 194 12.51 31.48 11.13
C ASN A 194 11.49 32.42 10.46
N GLU A 195 10.87 31.99 9.36
CA GLU A 195 9.76 32.71 8.73
C GLU A 195 8.41 32.49 9.45
N CYS A 196 8.31 31.45 10.29
CA CYS A 196 7.09 31.11 11.00
C CYS A 196 6.72 32.16 12.06
N THR A 197 5.46 32.59 12.02
CA THR A 197 4.88 33.60 12.93
C THR A 197 4.22 32.97 14.16
N ASN A 198 3.85 31.70 14.10
CA ASN A 198 3.14 30.99 15.15
C ASN A 198 3.61 29.52 15.29
N ASP A 199 3.16 28.84 16.34
CA ASP A 199 3.59 27.46 16.62
C ASP A 199 2.96 26.42 15.69
N ASP A 200 1.81 26.68 15.06
CA ASP A 200 1.22 25.76 14.07
C ASP A 200 2.08 25.71 12.80
N GLU A 201 2.60 26.85 12.36
CA GLU A 201 3.57 26.94 11.27
C GLU A 201 4.89 26.24 11.63
N ARG A 202 5.40 26.42 12.86
CA ARG A 202 6.61 25.73 13.33
C ARG A 202 6.41 24.22 13.45
N LEU A 203 5.25 23.78 13.92
CA LEU A 203 4.88 22.37 13.97
C LEU A 203 4.88 21.78 12.55
N ARG A 204 4.39 22.51 11.56
CA ARG A 204 4.46 22.06 10.16
C ARG A 204 5.90 21.86 9.71
N VAL A 205 6.80 22.80 10.00
CA VAL A 205 8.24 22.68 9.65
C VAL A 205 8.90 21.51 10.38
N ALA A 206 8.59 21.29 11.66
CA ALA A 206 9.07 20.11 12.39
C ALA A 206 8.58 18.80 11.76
N ILE A 207 7.32 18.74 11.33
CA ILE A 207 6.77 17.58 10.62
C ILE A 207 7.47 17.37 9.28
N ASP A 208 7.70 18.43 8.50
CA ASP A 208 8.39 18.34 7.20
C ASP A 208 9.85 17.87 7.37
N GLN A 209 10.54 18.33 8.42
CA GLN A 209 11.87 17.83 8.80
C GLN A 209 11.85 16.35 9.20
N VAL A 210 10.87 15.90 9.98
CA VAL A 210 10.79 14.48 10.36
C VAL A 210 10.41 13.61 9.16
N ALA A 211 9.53 14.10 8.28
CA ALA A 211 9.08 13.40 7.07
C ALA A 211 10.17 13.29 5.99
N SER A 212 11.22 14.12 6.01
CA SER A 212 12.37 14.00 5.10
C SER A 212 13.37 12.93 5.53
N LEU A 213 13.27 12.41 6.76
CA LEU A 213 14.18 11.40 7.27
C LEU A 213 13.84 10.02 6.69
N THR A 214 14.88 9.29 6.32
CA THR A 214 14.79 7.83 6.11
C THR A 214 14.62 7.12 7.45
N ASP A 215 14.11 5.88 7.44
CA ASP A 215 14.00 5.06 8.65
C ASP A 215 15.33 4.95 9.43
N GLY A 216 16.44 4.79 8.70
CA GLY A 216 17.78 4.69 9.27
C GLY A 216 18.25 6.00 9.91
N SER A 217 18.01 7.14 9.25
CA SER A 217 18.38 8.45 9.80
C SER A 217 17.47 8.85 10.96
N ALA A 218 16.16 8.56 10.91
CA ALA A 218 15.23 8.80 12.01
C ALA A 218 15.62 8.00 13.25
N THR A 219 15.92 6.70 13.10
CA THR A 219 16.38 5.86 14.21
C THR A 219 17.69 6.35 14.80
N THR A 220 18.66 6.73 13.95
CA THR A 220 19.96 7.24 14.39
C THR A 220 19.82 8.56 15.15
N LEU A 221 19.00 9.47 14.64
CA LEU A 221 18.75 10.78 15.24
C LEU A 221 18.00 10.65 16.56
N HIS A 222 16.98 9.80 16.61
CA HIS A 222 16.22 9.52 17.83
C HIS A 222 17.12 8.99 18.94
N ALA A 223 17.99 8.01 18.65
CA ALA A 223 18.95 7.49 19.61
C ALA A 223 19.99 8.51 20.10
N ALA A 224 20.23 9.59 19.35
CA ALA A 224 21.15 10.65 19.74
C ALA A 224 20.50 11.76 20.58
N LEU A 225 19.17 11.93 20.46
CA LEU A 225 18.45 13.09 21.02
C LEU A 225 17.43 12.73 22.10
N CYS A 226 17.01 11.46 22.21
CA CYS A 226 15.96 10.96 23.13
C CYS A 226 16.52 9.86 24.05
#